data_AF-A0A954JMM9-F1
#
_entry.id   AF-A0A954JMM9-F1
#
_cell.length_a   1.000
_cell.length_b   1.000
_cell.length_c   1.000
_cell.angle_alpha   90.00
_cell.angle_beta   90.00
_cell.angle_gamma   90.00
#
_symmetry.space_group_name_H-M   'P 1'
#
loop_
_entity.id
_entity.type
_entity.pdbx_description
1 polymer ?
#
loop_
_entity_poly.entity_id
_entity_poly.type
_entity_poly.pdbx_seq_one_letter_code
_entity_poly.pdbx_strand_id
1 'polypeptide(L)'
;MRFLQLSLSSGVLACAIAVTSLTAAEPVADEAALERTRNKVKMLDDIYKTAVVLVTENYVEDDDDLPAGAAFKKLFEAVEKKGWHSVRLLDATGDPYEPSNAPKKGFEQRAVKKLLDGEAWYEETGMKDGKPVMMVATPIPVIMKKCTLCHEHY
;
A
#
# COMPACT_ATOMS: atom_id res chain seq x y z
N MET A 1 -45.45 -51.17 49.93
CA MET A 1 -44.52 -50.31 49.16
C MET A 1 -43.44 -51.20 48.53
N ARG A 2 -43.51 -51.42 47.21
CA ARG A 2 -42.40 -51.97 46.41
C ARG A 2 -42.55 -51.39 45.00
N PHE A 3 -41.47 -50.77 44.53
CA PHE A 3 -41.42 -49.82 43.42
C PHE A 3 -41.47 -50.50 42.05
N LEU A 4 -42.14 -49.84 41.12
CA LEU A 4 -42.22 -50.11 39.69
C LEU A 4 -40.88 -49.73 39.02
N GLN A 5 -40.20 -50.66 38.37
CA GLN A 5 -39.03 -50.37 37.54
C GLN A 5 -39.46 -50.01 36.11
N LEU A 6 -39.17 -48.77 35.69
CA LEU A 6 -39.21 -48.33 34.29
C LEU A 6 -37.79 -48.44 33.72
N SER A 7 -37.58 -49.24 32.68
CA SER A 7 -36.33 -49.27 31.92
C SER A 7 -36.39 -48.23 30.78
N LEU A 8 -35.53 -47.21 30.85
CA LEU A 8 -35.26 -46.30 29.73
C LEU A 8 -34.23 -46.94 28.79
N SER A 9 -34.61 -47.18 27.54
CA SER A 9 -33.70 -47.57 26.46
C SER A 9 -33.17 -46.31 25.75
N SER A 10 -31.86 -46.07 25.88
CA SER A 10 -31.13 -45.02 25.16
C SER A 10 -30.85 -45.44 23.71
N GLY A 11 -31.46 -44.75 22.75
CA GLY A 11 -31.08 -44.83 21.33
C GLY A 11 -30.13 -43.68 20.97
N VAL A 12 -28.86 -44.00 20.70
CA VAL A 12 -27.87 -43.05 20.17
C VAL A 12 -27.98 -43.08 18.64
N LEU A 13 -28.42 -41.97 18.04
CA LEU A 13 -28.42 -41.78 16.59
C LEU A 13 -27.10 -41.10 16.19
N ALA A 14 -26.21 -41.86 15.54
CA ALA A 14 -24.95 -41.34 15.00
C ALA A 14 -25.19 -40.68 13.64
N CYS A 15 -25.07 -39.35 13.57
CA CYS A 15 -25.00 -38.61 12.31
C CYS A 15 -23.56 -38.65 11.77
N ALA A 16 -23.35 -39.33 10.64
CA ALA A 16 -22.10 -39.28 9.89
C ALA A 16 -22.02 -37.94 9.13
N ILE A 17 -21.10 -37.06 9.53
CA ILE A 17 -20.80 -35.82 8.82
C ILE A 17 -19.71 -36.12 7.79
N ALA A 18 -20.08 -36.14 6.52
CA ALA A 18 -19.12 -36.20 5.41
C ALA A 18 -18.41 -34.84 5.30
N VAL A 19 -17.11 -34.82 5.60
CA VAL A 19 -16.26 -33.63 5.43
C VAL A 19 -15.79 -33.61 3.98
N THR A 20 -16.50 -32.88 3.13
CA THR A 20 -15.99 -32.49 1.80
C THR A 20 -15.00 -31.35 1.99
N SER A 21 -13.71 -31.65 1.80
CA SER A 21 -12.65 -30.63 1.72
C SER A 21 -12.87 -29.74 0.50
N LEU A 22 -13.45 -28.57 0.73
CA LEU A 22 -13.53 -27.50 -0.26
C LEU A 22 -12.20 -26.74 -0.24
N THR A 23 -11.36 -26.95 -1.26
CA THR A 23 -10.20 -26.07 -1.49
C THR A 23 -10.74 -24.68 -1.85
N ALA A 24 -10.67 -23.74 -0.92
CA ALA A 24 -11.06 -22.36 -1.15
C ALA A 24 -10.13 -21.74 -2.22
N ALA A 25 -10.70 -21.36 -3.35
CA ALA A 25 -10.01 -20.53 -4.34
C ALA A 25 -9.65 -19.18 -3.70
N GLU A 26 -8.45 -18.67 -3.97
CA GLU A 26 -8.02 -17.38 -3.43
C GLU A 26 -8.97 -16.26 -3.91
N PRO A 27 -9.41 -15.34 -3.02
CA PRO A 27 -10.35 -14.31 -3.38
C PRO A 27 -9.72 -13.31 -4.35
N VAL A 28 -10.10 -13.38 -5.62
CA VAL A 28 -9.83 -12.32 -6.60
C VAL A 28 -10.70 -11.12 -6.23
N ALA A 29 -10.09 -9.95 -6.10
CA ALA A 29 -10.82 -8.72 -5.77
C ALA A 29 -11.86 -8.39 -6.85
N ASP A 30 -13.07 -8.04 -6.42
CA ASP A 30 -14.15 -7.54 -7.29
C ASP A 30 -13.67 -6.29 -8.07
N GLU A 31 -13.91 -6.24 -9.38
CA GLU A 31 -13.48 -5.16 -10.27
C GLU A 31 -13.99 -3.80 -9.79
N ALA A 32 -15.22 -3.74 -9.28
CA ALA A 32 -15.77 -2.51 -8.72
C ALA A 32 -14.99 -2.08 -7.45
N ALA A 33 -14.48 -3.02 -6.66
CA ALA A 33 -13.61 -2.75 -5.52
C ALA A 33 -12.23 -2.24 -5.96
N LEU A 34 -11.67 -2.80 -7.04
CA LEU A 34 -10.41 -2.32 -7.62
C LEU A 34 -10.56 -0.89 -8.15
N GLU A 35 -11.64 -0.59 -8.86
CA GLU A 35 -11.89 0.76 -9.37
C GLU A 35 -12.06 1.79 -8.24
N ARG A 36 -12.81 1.45 -7.18
CA ARG A 36 -12.91 2.31 -5.99
C ARG A 36 -11.56 2.54 -5.32
N THR A 37 -10.75 1.50 -5.20
CA THR A 37 -9.39 1.58 -4.65
C THR A 37 -8.52 2.49 -5.49
N ARG A 38 -8.53 2.30 -6.82
CA ARG A 38 -7.77 3.11 -7.78
C ARG A 38 -8.14 4.59 -7.70
N ASN A 39 -9.44 4.91 -7.64
CA ASN A 39 -9.90 6.29 -7.48
C ASN A 39 -9.46 6.88 -6.13
N LYS A 40 -9.43 6.08 -5.06
CA LYS A 40 -8.91 6.52 -3.76
C LYS A 40 -7.41 6.81 -3.81
N VAL A 41 -6.63 5.97 -4.49
CA VAL A 41 -5.18 6.17 -4.63
C VAL A 41 -4.88 7.41 -5.47
N LYS A 42 -5.60 7.65 -6.58
CA LYS A 42 -5.45 8.88 -7.38
C LYS A 42 -5.69 10.14 -6.53
N MET A 43 -6.76 10.16 -5.76
CA MET A 43 -7.06 11.26 -4.84
C MET A 43 -5.93 11.48 -3.81
N LEU A 44 -5.36 10.40 -3.26
CA LEU A 44 -4.23 10.49 -2.31
C LEU A 44 -2.95 10.98 -2.99
N ASP A 45 -2.66 10.51 -4.21
CA ASP A 45 -1.53 10.94 -5.03
C ASP A 45 -1.61 12.44 -5.32
N ASP A 46 -2.77 12.93 -5.75
CA ASP A 46 -3.02 14.35 -6.00
C ASP A 46 -2.83 15.19 -4.74
N ILE A 47 -3.37 14.76 -3.60
CA ILE A 47 -3.23 15.46 -2.32
C ILE A 47 -1.75 15.54 -1.91
N TYR A 48 -1.03 14.42 -1.96
CA TYR A 48 0.37 14.40 -1.53
C TYR A 48 1.27 15.21 -2.44
N LYS A 49 1.15 15.06 -3.76
CA LYS A 49 1.97 15.82 -4.71
C LYS A 49 1.67 17.32 -4.63
N THR A 50 0.39 17.69 -4.57
CA THR A 50 0.00 19.10 -4.44
C THR A 50 0.57 19.70 -3.15
N ALA A 51 0.50 18.97 -2.04
CA ALA A 51 1.01 19.46 -0.78
C ALA A 51 2.55 19.54 -0.76
N VAL A 52 3.28 18.61 -1.39
CA VAL A 52 4.74 18.71 -1.57
C VAL A 52 5.11 19.96 -2.35
N VAL A 53 4.40 20.23 -3.46
CA VAL A 53 4.61 21.42 -4.30
C VAL A 53 4.36 22.69 -3.49
N LEU A 54 3.22 22.79 -2.82
CA LEU A 54 2.86 23.97 -2.01
C LEU A 54 3.86 24.22 -0.88
N VAL A 55 4.33 23.17 -0.20
CA VAL A 55 5.33 23.29 0.86
C VAL A 55 6.65 23.79 0.29
N THR A 56 7.13 23.17 -0.80
CA THR A 56 8.39 23.55 -1.45
C THR A 56 8.35 25.00 -1.95
N GLU A 57 7.24 25.40 -2.57
CA GLU A 57 7.11 26.74 -3.13
C GLU A 57 7.17 27.84 -2.07
N ASN A 58 6.52 27.63 -0.93
CA ASN A 58 6.25 28.68 0.06
C ASN A 58 7.13 28.62 1.32
N TYR A 59 7.84 27.51 1.56
CA TYR A 59 8.58 27.29 2.81
C TYR A 59 9.98 26.68 2.62
N VAL A 60 10.43 26.48 1.38
CA VAL A 60 11.82 26.10 1.08
C VAL A 60 12.42 27.21 0.22
N GLU A 61 13.37 27.95 0.76
CA GLU A 61 14.06 29.04 0.08
C GLU A 61 15.49 28.67 -0.31
N ASP A 62 16.18 27.91 0.53
CA ASP A 62 17.56 27.46 0.33
C ASP A 62 17.77 26.01 0.85
N ASP A 63 19.03 25.57 0.86
CA ASP A 63 19.44 24.22 1.25
C ASP A 63 19.57 24.01 2.78
N ASP A 64 19.45 25.06 3.58
CA ASP A 64 19.39 24.98 5.04
C ASP A 64 17.96 24.70 5.56
N ASP A 65 16.93 24.95 4.72
CA ASP A 65 15.54 24.66 5.05
C ASP A 65 15.20 23.16 5.04
N LEU A 66 14.17 22.77 5.79
CA LEU A 66 13.71 21.37 5.82
C LEU A 66 13.16 20.96 4.44
N PRO A 67 13.76 19.98 3.73
CA PRO A 67 13.27 19.59 2.43
C PRO A 67 11.86 19.00 2.53
N ALA A 68 10.96 19.38 1.62
CA ALA A 68 9.59 18.86 1.61
C ALA A 68 9.55 17.32 1.58
N GLY A 69 10.45 16.68 0.81
CA GLY A 69 10.56 15.22 0.79
C GLY A 69 10.85 14.61 2.17
N ALA A 70 11.70 15.24 2.98
CA ALA A 70 12.02 14.78 4.33
C ALA A 70 10.82 14.93 5.28
N ALA A 71 10.12 16.07 5.22
CA ALA A 71 8.89 16.29 5.97
C ALA A 71 7.80 15.27 5.60
N PHE A 72 7.62 14.97 4.31
CA PHE A 72 6.62 14.03 3.85
C PHE A 72 6.94 12.58 4.20
N LYS A 73 8.22 12.19 4.29
CA LYS A 73 8.58 10.88 4.88
C LYS A 73 8.03 10.74 6.30
N LYS A 74 8.11 11.79 7.12
CA LYS A 74 7.52 11.80 8.47
C LYS A 74 6.00 11.80 8.47
N LEU A 75 5.37 12.50 7.51
CA LEU A 75 3.93 12.41 7.31
C LEU A 75 3.50 10.98 6.95
N PHE A 76 4.17 10.31 6.02
CA PHE A 76 3.86 8.94 5.60
C PHE A 76 4.02 7.95 6.75
N GLU A 77 5.10 8.05 7.55
CA GLU A 77 5.25 7.26 8.78
C GLU A 77 4.06 7.45 9.74
N ALA A 78 3.58 8.70 9.90
CA ALA A 78 2.45 8.99 10.78
C ALA A 78 1.12 8.47 10.23
N VAL A 79 0.91 8.53 8.91
CA VAL A 79 -0.26 7.97 8.21
C VAL A 79 -0.31 6.45 8.37
N GLU A 80 0.83 5.78 8.20
CA GLU A 80 0.94 4.33 8.37
C GLU A 80 0.71 3.90 9.83
N LYS A 81 1.31 4.61 10.81
CA LYS A 81 1.10 4.35 12.25
C LYS A 81 -0.37 4.48 12.67
N LYS A 82 -1.16 5.30 11.97
CA LYS A 82 -2.62 5.44 12.19
C LYS A 82 -3.45 4.33 11.53
N GLY A 83 -2.82 3.39 10.82
CA GLY A 83 -3.47 2.25 10.22
C GLY A 83 -4.13 2.52 8.87
N TRP A 84 -3.78 3.61 8.17
CA TRP A 84 -4.38 3.96 6.88
C TRP A 84 -3.78 3.17 5.72
N HIS A 85 -2.68 3.67 5.14
CA HIS A 85 -1.98 3.05 4.03
C HIS A 85 -0.48 3.30 4.19
N SER A 86 0.33 2.51 3.50
CA SER A 86 1.79 2.69 3.47
C SER A 86 2.18 3.42 2.19
N VAL A 87 3.07 4.41 2.33
CA VAL A 87 3.62 5.21 1.22
C VAL A 87 5.10 5.44 1.51
N ARG A 88 5.91 5.43 0.45
CA ARG A 88 7.32 5.82 0.54
C ARG A 88 7.77 6.49 -0.75
N LEU A 89 8.78 7.33 -0.63
CA LEU A 89 9.53 7.89 -1.76
C LEU A 89 10.56 6.86 -2.23
N LEU A 90 10.70 6.73 -3.54
CA LEU A 90 11.70 5.88 -4.17
C LEU A 90 12.67 6.76 -4.95
N ASP A 91 13.96 6.40 -4.92
CA ASP A 91 14.89 6.89 -5.92
C ASP A 91 14.70 6.13 -7.23
N ALA A 92 14.62 6.86 -8.33
CA ALA A 92 14.56 6.31 -9.69
C ALA A 92 15.84 6.59 -10.51
N THR A 93 16.80 7.33 -9.95
CA THR A 93 18.04 7.72 -10.64
C THR A 93 19.10 6.62 -10.64
N GLY A 94 19.04 5.73 -9.65
CA GLY A 94 20.01 4.67 -9.42
C GLY A 94 21.10 5.04 -8.39
N ASP A 95 21.10 6.28 -7.90
CA ASP A 95 22.04 6.77 -6.87
C ASP A 95 21.31 7.44 -5.71
N PRO A 96 20.68 6.65 -4.81
CA PRO A 96 19.89 7.20 -3.72
C PRO A 96 20.78 7.85 -2.66
N TYR A 97 20.60 9.16 -2.45
CA TYR A 97 21.18 9.89 -1.30
C TYR A 97 20.89 9.21 0.05
N GLU A 98 19.68 8.68 0.19
CA GLU A 98 19.24 7.92 1.35
C GLU A 98 19.05 6.46 0.93
N PRO A 99 19.92 5.52 1.35
CA PRO A 99 19.86 4.12 0.92
C PRO A 99 18.50 3.46 1.15
N SER A 100 17.75 3.89 2.16
CA SER A 100 16.40 3.38 2.41
C SER A 100 15.37 3.74 1.35
N ASN A 101 15.66 4.69 0.44
CA ASN A 101 14.84 5.03 -0.72
C ASN A 101 15.13 4.15 -1.95
N ALA A 102 16.18 3.32 -1.92
CA ALA A 102 16.48 2.40 -3.02
C ALA A 102 15.27 1.47 -3.32
N PRO A 103 14.94 1.22 -4.60
CA PRO A 103 13.84 0.33 -4.96
C PRO A 103 14.10 -1.11 -4.52
N LYS A 104 13.17 -1.68 -3.75
CA LYS A 104 13.21 -3.08 -3.33
C LYS A 104 12.92 -4.02 -4.51
N LYS A 105 13.47 -5.24 -4.44
CA LYS A 105 13.13 -6.31 -5.39
C LYS A 105 11.63 -6.56 -5.42
N GLY A 106 11.09 -6.84 -6.60
CA GLY A 106 9.67 -7.10 -6.81
C GLY A 106 8.97 -5.89 -7.43
N PHE A 107 7.88 -5.44 -6.80
CA PHE A 107 7.04 -4.36 -7.31
C PHE A 107 7.82 -3.06 -7.57
N GLU A 108 8.61 -2.58 -6.60
CA GLU A 108 9.26 -1.27 -6.69
C GLU A 108 10.25 -1.17 -7.86
N GLN A 109 11.07 -2.20 -8.10
CA GLN A 109 11.98 -2.22 -9.27
C GLN A 109 11.24 -2.25 -10.61
N ARG A 110 10.14 -3.02 -10.71
CA ARG A 110 9.31 -3.05 -11.93
C ARG A 110 8.63 -1.71 -12.17
N ALA A 111 8.08 -1.12 -11.11
CA ALA A 111 7.49 0.19 -11.12
C ALA A 111 8.47 1.25 -11.60
N VAL A 112 9.66 1.35 -10.99
CA VAL A 112 10.70 2.30 -11.42
C VAL A 112 11.05 2.14 -12.88
N LYS A 113 11.24 0.91 -13.36
CA LYS A 113 11.48 0.66 -14.79
C LYS A 113 10.35 1.24 -15.66
N LYS A 114 9.10 0.97 -15.29
CA LYS A 114 7.92 1.40 -16.04
C LYS A 114 7.78 2.93 -16.09
N LEU A 115 8.04 3.58 -14.96
CA LEU A 115 8.01 5.04 -14.87
C LEU A 115 9.15 5.68 -15.67
N LEU A 116 10.36 5.10 -15.65
CA LEU A 116 11.48 5.55 -16.48
C LEU A 116 11.24 5.33 -17.99
N ASP A 117 10.44 4.32 -18.35
CA ASP A 117 9.97 4.10 -19.73
C ASP A 117 8.86 5.10 -20.15
N GLY A 118 8.49 6.04 -19.27
CA GLY A 118 7.56 7.14 -19.56
C GLY A 118 6.11 6.90 -19.13
N GLU A 119 5.81 5.80 -18.44
CA GLU A 119 4.46 5.56 -17.91
C GLU A 119 4.19 6.53 -16.74
N ALA A 120 3.02 7.18 -16.74
CA ALA A 120 2.61 8.08 -15.66
C ALA A 120 2.04 7.34 -14.43
N TRP A 121 1.74 6.05 -14.58
CA TRP A 121 1.04 5.24 -13.60
C TRP A 121 1.39 3.77 -13.80
N TYR A 122 1.81 3.10 -12.73
CA TYR A 122 1.99 1.65 -12.70
C TYR A 122 1.28 1.06 -11.49
N GLU A 123 0.55 -0.03 -11.68
CA GLU A 123 -0.17 -0.70 -10.59
C GLU A 123 -0.09 -2.23 -10.70
N GLU A 124 -0.12 -2.89 -9.54
CA GLU A 124 -0.24 -4.34 -9.42
C GLU A 124 -1.14 -4.68 -8.23
N THR A 125 -1.85 -5.81 -8.29
CA THR A 125 -2.52 -6.39 -7.13
C THR A 125 -1.63 -7.44 -6.47
N GLY A 126 -1.83 -7.68 -5.19
CA GLY A 126 -1.07 -8.68 -4.44
C GLY A 126 -1.68 -8.99 -3.09
N MET A 127 -0.93 -9.73 -2.27
CA MET A 127 -1.31 -10.07 -0.90
C MET A 127 -0.26 -9.54 0.07
N LYS A 128 -0.71 -8.88 1.14
CA LYS A 128 0.12 -8.44 2.27
C LYS A 128 -0.56 -8.84 3.56
N ASP A 129 0.13 -9.62 4.40
CA ASP A 129 -0.39 -10.12 5.67
C ASP A 129 -1.76 -10.83 5.54
N GLY A 130 -1.90 -11.63 4.47
CA GLY A 130 -3.15 -12.34 4.15
C GLY A 130 -4.29 -11.46 3.63
N LYS A 131 -4.06 -10.17 3.39
CA LYS A 131 -5.05 -9.23 2.85
C LYS A 131 -4.75 -8.87 1.39
N PRO A 132 -5.77 -8.79 0.52
CA PRO A 132 -5.57 -8.28 -0.83
C PRO A 132 -5.19 -6.79 -0.76
N VAL A 133 -4.19 -6.42 -1.55
CA VAL A 133 -3.68 -5.04 -1.66
C VAL A 133 -3.53 -4.65 -3.12
N MET A 134 -3.65 -3.35 -3.40
CA MET A 134 -3.25 -2.72 -4.65
C MET A 134 -2.01 -1.88 -4.36
N MET A 135 -0.93 -2.12 -5.10
CA MET A 135 0.29 -1.34 -5.06
C MET A 135 0.31 -0.44 -6.29
N VAL A 136 0.65 0.82 -6.11
CA VAL A 136 0.67 1.83 -7.17
C VAL A 136 1.97 2.64 -7.05
N ALA A 137 2.51 3.02 -8.19
CA ALA A 137 3.63 3.94 -8.30
C ALA A 137 3.34 4.98 -9.38
N THR A 138 3.74 6.22 -9.09
CA THR A 138 3.59 7.37 -9.98
C THR A 138 4.88 8.21 -9.90
N PRO A 139 5.22 8.97 -10.95
CA PRO A 139 6.38 9.84 -10.91
C PRO A 139 6.07 11.10 -10.09
N ILE A 140 7.07 11.61 -9.37
CA ILE A 140 7.02 12.94 -8.76
C ILE A 140 7.67 13.91 -9.75
N PRO A 141 6.92 14.84 -10.33
CA PRO A 141 7.48 15.75 -11.32
C PRO A 141 8.29 16.84 -10.62
N VAL A 142 9.54 17.02 -11.04
CA VAL A 142 10.42 18.14 -10.64
C VAL A 142 10.03 19.36 -11.48
N ILE A 143 9.10 20.16 -10.98
CA ILE A 143 8.43 21.22 -11.77
C ILE A 143 8.92 22.65 -11.47
N MET A 144 9.82 22.83 -10.50
CA MET A 144 10.36 24.14 -10.14
C MET A 144 11.83 24.00 -9.73
N LYS A 145 12.60 25.09 -9.88
CA LYS A 145 14.03 25.12 -9.49
C LYS A 145 14.24 24.75 -8.03
N LYS A 146 13.30 25.13 -7.15
CA LYS A 146 13.36 24.83 -5.72
C LYS A 146 13.37 23.33 -5.43
N CYS A 147 12.80 22.49 -6.31
CA CYS A 147 12.80 21.05 -6.14
C CYS A 147 14.22 20.46 -6.15
N THR A 148 15.20 21.08 -6.80
CA THR A 148 16.56 20.54 -6.92
C THR A 148 17.54 21.18 -5.93
N LEU A 149 17.10 22.12 -5.09
CA LEU A 149 17.98 22.80 -4.11
C LEU A 149 18.62 21.82 -3.13
N CYS A 150 17.82 20.89 -2.62
CA CYS A 150 18.28 19.92 -1.64
C CYS A 150 18.92 18.68 -2.28
N HIS A 151 18.79 18.51 -3.60
CA HIS A 151 19.24 17.33 -4.32
C HIS A 151 19.46 17.62 -5.82
N GLU A 152 20.67 18.07 -6.16
CA GLU A 152 21.01 18.57 -7.51
C GLU A 152 20.90 17.52 -8.63
N HIS A 153 20.84 16.23 -8.29
CA HIS A 153 20.82 15.13 -9.25
C HIS A 153 19.42 14.62 -9.63
N TYR A 154 18.34 15.28 -9.19
CA TYR A 154 16.95 14.96 -9.58
C TYR A 154 16.37 15.94 -10.59
#